data_AF-A0A2M8ETR5-F1
#
_entry.id   AF-A0A2M8ETR5-F1
#
_cell.length_a   1.000
_cell.length_b   1.000
_cell.length_c   1.000
_cell.angle_alpha   90.00
_cell.angle_beta   90.00
_cell.angle_gamma   90.00
#
_symmetry.space_group_name_H-M   'P 1'
#
loop_
_entity.id
_entity.type
_entity.pdbx_description
1 polymer ?
#
loop_
_entity_poly.entity_id
_entity_poly.type
_entity_poly.pdbx_seq_one_letter_code
_entity_poly.pdbx_strand_id
1 'polypeptide(L)'
;MSKHVLTLFLFFSFMFVGSSGVLAAKKRVWSTQTTTKTTTATRPTFSVKFRSDRRALNVSFYNLNTASSTSYELTYLGNDLEQGVVGSINPNEGSSASRLLLFGSCSGNVCTYHKNIQNMQLKITSKLKSGKTLIKRYRIKV
;
A
#
# COMPACT_ATOMS: atom_id res chain seq x y z
N MET A 1 -68.22 4.52 -34.00
CA MET A 1 -66.94 5.22 -33.74
C MET A 1 -65.93 4.24 -33.13
N SER A 2 -65.28 3.37 -33.91
CA SER A 2 -64.44 2.30 -33.29
C SER A 2 -63.18 1.90 -34.06
N LYS A 3 -63.11 2.05 -35.39
CA LYS A 3 -61.93 1.61 -36.17
C LYS A 3 -60.76 2.59 -36.18
N HIS A 4 -61.03 3.90 -36.14
CA HIS A 4 -59.99 4.95 -36.15
C HIS A 4 -59.31 5.12 -34.79
N VAL A 5 -60.03 4.87 -33.69
CA VAL A 5 -59.45 4.93 -32.33
C VAL A 5 -58.50 3.75 -32.11
N LEU A 6 -58.85 2.56 -32.61
CA LEU A 6 -58.01 1.37 -32.51
C LEU A 6 -56.72 1.49 -33.34
N THR A 7 -56.78 2.09 -34.53
CA THR A 7 -55.58 2.34 -35.36
C THR A 7 -54.67 3.40 -34.75
N LEU A 8 -55.22 4.45 -34.14
CA LEU A 8 -54.42 5.46 -33.44
C LEU A 8 -53.72 4.88 -32.20
N PHE A 9 -54.37 3.98 -31.48
CA PHE A 9 -53.79 3.31 -30.31
C PHE A 9 -52.67 2.32 -30.69
N LEU A 10 -52.85 1.57 -31.79
CA LEU A 10 -51.82 0.67 -32.32
C LEU A 10 -50.59 1.43 -32.85
N PHE A 11 -50.79 2.60 -33.47
CA PHE A 11 -49.70 3.41 -33.97
C PHE A 11 -48.89 4.07 -32.84
N PHE A 12 -49.55 4.49 -31.76
CA PHE A 12 -48.88 5.08 -30.59
C PHE A 12 -48.06 4.04 -29.80
N SER A 13 -48.52 2.79 -29.77
CA SER A 13 -47.78 1.69 -29.12
C SER A 13 -46.49 1.29 -29.87
N PHE A 14 -46.38 1.59 -31.18
CA PHE A 14 -45.19 1.24 -31.97
C PHE A 14 -44.06 2.27 -31.81
N MET A 15 -44.35 3.50 -31.38
CA MET A 15 -43.34 4.54 -31.18
C MET A 15 -42.50 4.38 -29.90
N PHE A 16 -42.90 3.53 -28.95
CA PHE A 16 -42.23 3.39 -27.66
C PHE A 16 -41.21 2.23 -27.55
N VAL A 17 -40.98 1.47 -28.64
CA VAL A 17 -40.13 0.27 -28.62
C VAL A 17 -38.74 0.48 -29.26
N GLY A 18 -38.43 1.70 -29.73
CA GLY A 18 -37.20 1.96 -30.48
C GLY A 18 -36.07 2.60 -29.68
N SER A 19 -34.93 1.90 -29.59
CA SER A 19 -33.57 2.39 -29.30
C SER A 19 -33.10 2.52 -27.84
N SER A 20 -32.84 1.38 -27.19
CA SER A 20 -31.83 1.32 -26.13
C SER A 20 -30.43 1.32 -26.77
N GLY A 21 -29.62 2.34 -26.47
CA GLY A 21 -28.24 2.44 -26.94
C GLY A 21 -27.36 1.33 -26.37
N VAL A 22 -26.70 0.56 -27.23
CA VAL A 22 -25.78 -0.51 -26.82
C VAL A 22 -24.46 0.13 -26.37
N LEU A 23 -24.20 0.12 -25.06
CA LEU A 23 -22.92 0.57 -24.51
C LEU A 23 -21.85 -0.50 -24.77
N ALA A 24 -20.92 -0.22 -25.69
CA ALA A 24 -19.78 -1.08 -25.95
C ALA A 24 -18.83 -1.09 -24.74
N ALA A 25 -18.82 -2.20 -24.00
CA ALA A 25 -17.89 -2.39 -22.89
C ALA A 25 -16.45 -2.54 -23.42
N LYS A 26 -15.61 -1.54 -23.16
CA LYS A 26 -14.19 -1.53 -23.54
C LYS A 26 -13.47 -2.76 -22.96
N LYS A 27 -12.88 -3.58 -23.83
CA LYS A 27 -12.09 -4.77 -23.45
C LYS A 27 -10.97 -4.36 -22.49
N ARG A 28 -10.95 -4.95 -21.28
CA ARG A 28 -9.86 -4.75 -20.32
C ARG A 28 -8.64 -5.55 -20.80
N VAL A 29 -7.60 -4.85 -21.23
CA VAL A 29 -6.30 -5.45 -21.49
C VAL A 29 -5.57 -5.54 -20.16
N TRP A 30 -5.24 -6.75 -19.73
CA TRP A 30 -4.45 -6.97 -18.53
C TRP A 30 -3.05 -6.39 -18.75
N SER A 31 -2.72 -5.32 -18.03
CA SER A 31 -1.36 -4.79 -18.01
C SER A 31 -0.51 -5.75 -17.20
N THR A 32 0.22 -6.62 -17.88
CA THR A 32 1.28 -7.41 -17.26
C THR A 32 2.36 -6.44 -16.81
N GLN A 33 2.46 -6.21 -15.49
CA GLN A 33 3.55 -5.42 -14.92
C GLN A 33 4.88 -6.11 -15.21
N THR A 34 5.54 -5.68 -16.28
CA THR A 34 6.93 -5.98 -16.53
C THR A 34 7.74 -5.45 -15.35
N THR A 35 8.23 -6.36 -14.52
CA THR A 35 9.13 -6.03 -13.41
C THR A 35 10.46 -5.62 -14.01
N THR A 36 10.64 -4.32 -14.23
CA THR A 36 11.91 -3.75 -14.71
C THR A 36 12.98 -3.97 -13.65
N LYS A 37 13.90 -4.89 -13.91
CA LYS A 37 15.11 -5.09 -13.10
C LYS A 37 16.09 -3.92 -13.31
N THR A 38 16.49 -3.33 -12.19
CA THR A 38 17.77 -2.62 -11.94
C THR A 38 18.14 -1.45 -12.86
N THR A 39 17.51 -0.31 -12.61
CA THR A 39 18.26 0.97 -12.63
C THR A 39 19.14 1.01 -11.39
N THR A 40 20.44 1.26 -11.53
CA THR A 40 21.37 1.59 -10.42
C THR A 40 20.72 2.67 -9.54
N ALA A 41 20.17 2.27 -8.40
CA ALA A 41 19.33 3.16 -7.61
C ALA A 41 20.23 4.19 -6.93
N THR A 42 20.16 5.44 -7.38
CA THR A 42 20.89 6.58 -6.83
C THR A 42 20.39 7.02 -5.44
N ARG A 43 19.44 6.28 -4.86
CA ARG A 43 18.78 6.61 -3.61
C ARG A 43 18.42 5.33 -2.85
N PRO A 44 18.27 5.40 -1.52
CA PRO A 44 17.81 4.27 -0.73
C PRO A 44 16.41 3.84 -1.18
N THR A 45 16.19 2.53 -1.21
CA THR A 45 14.89 1.93 -1.54
C THR A 45 14.44 1.02 -0.41
N PHE A 46 13.14 0.93 -0.20
CA PHE A 46 12.55 0.23 0.94
C PHE A 46 11.47 -0.74 0.48
N SER A 47 11.42 -1.91 1.10
CA SER A 47 10.34 -2.88 0.94
C SER A 47 9.73 -3.16 2.30
N VAL A 48 8.40 -3.19 2.36
CA VAL A 48 7.65 -3.40 3.61
C VAL A 48 6.70 -4.55 3.37
N LYS A 49 6.81 -5.60 4.18
CA LYS A 49 5.94 -6.77 4.12
C LYS A 49 5.53 -7.19 5.53
N PHE A 50 4.31 -7.69 5.67
CA PHE A 50 3.96 -8.40 6.89
C PHE A 50 4.78 -9.68 7.02
N ARG A 51 5.13 -10.03 8.26
CA ARG A 51 5.55 -11.39 8.59
C ARG A 51 4.38 -12.35 8.33
N SER A 52 4.68 -13.62 8.07
CA SER A 52 3.68 -14.65 7.77
C SER A 52 2.56 -14.74 8.82
N ASP A 53 2.89 -14.55 10.09
CA ASP A 53 1.96 -14.57 11.21
C ASP A 53 1.23 -13.23 11.46
N ARG A 54 1.52 -12.20 10.66
CA ARG A 54 1.01 -10.82 10.79
C ARG A 54 1.25 -10.16 12.15
N ARG A 55 2.17 -10.68 12.98
CA ARG A 55 2.53 -10.08 14.29
C ARG A 55 3.71 -9.10 14.21
N ALA A 56 4.19 -8.84 13.00
CA ALA A 56 5.31 -7.97 12.75
C ALA A 56 5.34 -7.45 11.30
N LEU A 57 6.07 -6.36 11.08
CA LEU A 57 6.53 -5.94 9.75
C LEU A 57 7.98 -6.34 9.56
N ASN A 58 8.27 -6.97 8.41
CA ASN A 58 9.61 -7.07 7.90
C ASN A 58 9.87 -5.88 6.96
N VAL A 59 10.79 -5.01 7.37
CA VAL A 59 11.21 -3.84 6.59
C VAL A 59 12.61 -4.09 6.07
N SER A 60 12.74 -4.14 4.76
CA SER A 60 14.02 -4.32 4.08
C SER A 60 14.47 -3.01 3.44
N PHE A 61 15.73 -2.68 3.65
CA PHE A 61 16.38 -1.46 3.23
C PHE A 61 17.50 -1.81 2.27
N TYR A 62 17.59 -1.07 1.16
CA TYR A 62 18.57 -1.31 0.10
C TYR A 62 19.21 0.00 -0.36
N ASN A 63 20.41 -0.10 -0.93
CA ASN A 63 21.21 1.05 -1.41
C ASN A 63 21.50 2.06 -0.29
N LEU A 64 21.72 1.56 0.93
CA LEU A 64 22.00 2.35 2.13
C LEU A 64 23.35 3.08 2.05
N ASN A 65 24.27 2.59 1.22
CA ASN A 65 25.55 3.25 0.92
C ASN A 65 25.39 4.67 0.34
N THR A 66 24.22 4.99 -0.24
CA THR A 66 23.88 6.34 -0.72
C THR A 66 23.38 7.29 0.38
N ALA A 67 23.05 6.75 1.55
CA ALA A 67 22.63 7.49 2.73
C ALA A 67 23.77 7.64 3.76
N SER A 68 23.74 8.74 4.50
CA SER A 68 24.57 8.95 5.70
C SER A 68 23.87 8.44 6.96
N SER A 69 22.54 8.45 6.98
CA SER A 69 21.75 7.86 8.05
C SER A 69 20.34 7.52 7.55
N THR A 70 19.77 6.44 8.10
CA THR A 70 18.38 6.08 7.87
C THR A 70 17.72 5.77 9.20
N SER A 71 16.58 6.40 9.48
CA SER A 71 15.74 6.13 10.63
C SER A 71 14.34 5.71 10.20
N TYR A 72 13.66 4.97 11.07
CA TYR A 72 12.30 4.52 10.86
C TYR A 72 11.47 4.69 12.14
N GLU A 73 10.19 4.93 11.93
CA GLU A 73 9.19 5.12 12.97
C GLU A 73 7.91 4.46 12.49
N LEU A 74 7.52 3.40 13.20
CA LEU A 74 6.24 2.73 13.05
C LEU A 74 5.33 3.23 14.17
N THR A 75 4.13 3.65 13.83
CA THR A 75 3.05 3.94 14.78
C THR A 75 1.81 3.13 14.42
N TYR A 76 1.08 2.67 15.42
CA TYR A 76 -0.16 1.92 15.26
C TYR A 76 -0.99 1.97 16.54
N LEU A 77 -2.29 1.73 16.42
CA LEU A 77 -3.17 1.49 17.55
C LEU A 77 -3.14 -0.01 17.87
N GLY A 78 -2.99 -0.39 19.13
CA GLY A 78 -3.05 -1.78 19.58
C GLY A 78 -3.52 -1.86 21.02
N ASN A 79 -4.43 -2.80 21.33
CA ASN A 79 -5.16 -2.84 22.60
C ASN A 79 -5.78 -1.47 22.97
N ASP A 80 -6.31 -0.76 21.96
CA ASP A 80 -6.91 0.58 22.08
C ASP A 80 -5.95 1.69 22.58
N LEU A 81 -4.63 1.43 22.56
CA LEU A 81 -3.57 2.36 22.93
C LEU A 81 -2.67 2.64 21.73
N GLU A 82 -2.14 3.87 21.63
CA GLU A 82 -1.11 4.18 20.65
C GLU A 82 0.20 3.49 21.02
N GLN A 83 0.78 2.80 20.05
CA GLN A 83 2.00 2.01 20.17
C GLN A 83 2.94 2.36 19.03
N GLY A 84 4.22 2.06 19.18
CA GLY A 84 5.17 2.32 18.12
C GLY A 84 6.51 1.64 18.29
N VAL A 85 7.28 1.65 17.20
CA VAL A 85 8.65 1.17 17.14
C VAL A 85 9.48 2.22 16.42
N VAL A 86 10.50 2.73 17.10
CA VAL A 86 11.48 3.66 16.52
C VAL A 86 12.84 3.00 16.45
N GLY A 87 13.59 3.34 15.41
CA GLY A 87 14.96 2.87 15.29
C GLY A 87 15.72 3.52 14.15
N SER A 88 16.98 3.12 14.03
CA SER A 88 17.90 3.61 13.02
C SER A 88 18.71 2.46 12.43
N ILE A 89 19.31 2.75 11.29
CA ILE A 89 20.21 1.87 10.57
C ILE A 89 21.50 2.64 10.38
N ASN A 90 22.59 2.02 10.82
CA ASN A 90 23.90 2.55 10.58
C ASN A 90 24.33 2.16 9.15
N PRO A 91 24.74 3.11 8.30
CA PRO A 91 25.22 2.78 6.94
C PRO A 91 26.45 1.84 6.93
N ASN A 92 27.16 1.70 8.06
CA ASN A 92 28.27 0.76 8.20
C ASN A 92 27.81 -0.71 8.30
N GLU A 93 26.52 -0.98 8.52
CA GLU A 93 25.97 -2.34 8.52
C GLU A 93 25.97 -2.99 7.12
N GLY A 94 26.19 -2.20 6.07
CA GLY A 94 26.27 -2.65 4.68
C GLY A 94 25.31 -1.91 3.76
N SER A 95 25.31 -2.29 2.48
CA SER A 95 24.45 -1.68 1.45
C SER A 95 22.96 -2.02 1.64
N SER A 96 22.65 -3.08 2.39
CA SER A 96 21.30 -3.51 2.69
C SER A 96 21.18 -3.96 4.13
N ALA A 97 20.02 -3.72 4.74
CA ALA A 97 19.69 -4.17 6.08
C ALA A 97 18.22 -4.58 6.15
N SER A 98 17.86 -5.41 7.13
CA SER A 98 16.47 -5.74 7.42
C SER A 98 16.19 -5.49 8.89
N ARG A 99 14.97 -5.04 9.19
CA ARG A 99 14.46 -4.86 10.55
C ARG A 99 13.10 -5.51 10.68
N LEU A 100 12.95 -6.26 11.76
CA LEU A 100 11.68 -6.84 12.16
C LEU A 100 11.04 -5.94 13.20
N LEU A 101 9.92 -5.31 12.86
CA LEU A 101 9.18 -4.43 13.75
C LEU A 101 8.01 -5.23 14.33
N LEU A 102 8.16 -5.68 15.58
CA LEU A 102 7.14 -6.49 16.27
C LEU A 102 5.98 -5.62 16.74
N PHE A 103 4.76 -6.16 16.66
CA PHE A 103 3.57 -5.55 17.25
C PHE A 103 3.38 -6.05 18.69
N GLY A 104 4.30 -5.67 19.57
CA GLY A 104 4.32 -6.16 20.93
C GLY A 104 5.60 -5.81 21.65
N SER A 105 5.72 -6.33 22.87
CA SER A 105 6.91 -6.24 23.69
C SER A 105 7.50 -7.63 23.90
N CYS A 106 8.83 -7.71 24.02
CA CYS A 106 9.53 -8.93 24.36
C CYS A 106 10.43 -8.68 25.57
N SER A 107 10.44 -9.64 26.50
CA SER A 107 11.38 -9.69 27.62
C SER A 107 12.05 -11.06 27.62
N GLY A 108 13.37 -11.07 27.39
CA GLY A 108 14.10 -12.30 27.10
C GLY A 108 13.52 -13.03 25.88
N ASN A 109 13.09 -14.27 26.07
CA ASN A 109 12.57 -15.14 25.01
C ASN A 109 11.03 -15.14 24.90
N VAL A 110 10.33 -14.35 25.73
CA VAL A 110 8.87 -14.29 25.74
C VAL A 110 8.39 -12.97 25.15
N CYS A 111 7.54 -13.06 24.13
CA CYS A 111 6.93 -11.90 23.48
C CYS A 111 5.42 -11.87 23.71
N THR A 112 4.93 -10.73 24.18
CA THR A 112 3.50 -10.45 24.31
C THR A 112 3.06 -9.56 23.16
N TYR A 113 2.16 -10.07 22.33
CA TYR A 113 1.68 -9.37 21.14
C TYR A 113 0.44 -8.53 21.44
N HIS A 114 0.40 -7.34 20.84
CA HIS A 114 -0.75 -6.45 20.89
C HIS A 114 -1.88 -6.99 19.99
N LYS A 115 -3.13 -6.79 20.41
CA LYS A 115 -4.34 -7.18 19.67
C LYS A 115 -4.99 -5.95 19.04
N ASN A 116 -5.98 -6.18 18.16
CA ASN A 116 -6.78 -5.13 17.53
C ASN A 116 -5.93 -4.05 16.84
N ILE A 117 -4.95 -4.48 16.04
CA ILE A 117 -4.02 -3.55 15.39
C ILE A 117 -4.74 -2.71 14.33
N GLN A 118 -4.67 -1.39 14.44
CA GLN A 118 -5.32 -0.44 13.52
C GLN A 118 -4.43 0.77 13.22
N ASN A 119 -4.83 1.57 12.22
CA ASN A 119 -4.23 2.88 11.90
C ASN A 119 -2.70 2.87 11.74
N MET A 120 -2.15 1.81 11.14
CA MET A 120 -0.71 1.60 11.05
C MET A 120 -0.03 2.54 10.05
N GLN A 121 1.01 3.22 10.50
CA GLN A 121 1.81 4.14 9.69
C GLN A 121 3.30 3.87 9.89
N LEU A 122 4.03 3.71 8.79
CA LEU A 122 5.49 3.60 8.81
C LEU A 122 6.09 4.79 8.10
N LYS A 123 6.94 5.54 8.81
CA LYS A 123 7.73 6.65 8.29
C LYS A 123 9.20 6.26 8.28
N ILE A 124 9.81 6.31 7.10
CA ILE A 124 11.24 6.09 6.92
C ILE A 124 11.87 7.40 6.46
N THR A 125 12.90 7.85 7.15
CA THR A 125 13.64 9.07 6.86
C THR A 125 15.08 8.72 6.57
N SER A 126 15.61 9.11 5.42
CA SER A 126 17.01 8.89 5.04
C SER A 126 17.67 10.21 4.68
N LYS A 127 18.77 10.53 5.36
CA LYS A 127 19.64 11.64 4.97
C LYS A 127 20.63 11.10 3.94
N LEU A 128 20.60 11.64 2.73
CA LEU A 128 21.51 11.24 1.65
C LEU A 128 22.88 11.89 1.87
N LYS A 129 23.93 11.24 1.37
CA LYS A 129 25.28 11.82 1.35
C LYS A 129 25.38 13.11 0.53
N SER A 130 24.45 13.32 -0.40
CA SER A 130 24.30 14.57 -1.16
C SER A 130 23.69 15.72 -0.36
N GLY A 131 23.36 15.53 0.93
CA GLY A 131 22.72 16.54 1.79
C GLY A 131 21.19 16.59 1.70
N LYS A 132 20.58 15.92 0.72
CA LYS A 132 19.12 15.84 0.60
C LYS A 132 18.52 14.90 1.64
N THR A 133 17.27 15.14 2.04
CA THR A 133 16.52 14.22 2.92
C THR A 133 15.39 13.57 2.14
N LEU A 134 15.34 12.23 2.16
CA LEU A 134 14.26 11.44 1.60
C LEU A 134 13.34 10.96 2.72
N ILE A 135 12.05 11.28 2.62
CA ILE A 135 11.03 10.81 3.56
C ILE A 135 10.03 9.94 2.80
N LYS A 136 9.84 8.71 3.26
CA LYS A 136 8.85 7.77 2.72
C LYS A 136 7.85 7.41 3.79
N ARG A 137 6.58 7.66 3.53
CA ARG A 137 5.46 7.31 4.42
C ARG A 137 4.62 6.20 3.80
N TYR A 138 4.28 5.20 4.61
CA TYR A 138 3.41 4.10 4.26
C TYR A 138 2.19 4.12 5.19
N ARG A 139 1.00 4.07 4.60
CA ARG A 139 -0.24 3.75 5.32
C ARG A 139 -0.54 2.28 5.07
N ILE A 140 -0.39 1.47 6.09
CA ILE A 140 -0.45 0.01 5.96
C ILE A 140 -1.84 -0.42 6.40
N LYS A 141 -2.57 -1.07 5.49
CA LYS A 141 -3.86 -1.68 5.80
C LYS A 141 -3.59 -3.03 6.47
N VAL A 142 -4.18 -3.24 7.65
CA VAL A 142 -4.10 -4.46 8.44
C VAL A 142 -5.15 -5.45 7.94
#